data_AF-A0A355UEV5-F1
#
_entry.id   AF-A0A355UEV5-F1
#
_cell.length_a   1.000
_cell.length_b   1.000
_cell.length_c   1.000
_cell.angle_alpha   90.00
_cell.angle_beta   90.00
_cell.angle_gamma   90.00
#
_symmetry.space_group_name_H-M   'P 1'
#
loop_
_entity.id
_entity.type
_entity.pdbx_description
1 polymer ?
#
loop_
_entity_poly.entity_id
_entity_poly.type
_entity_poly.pdbx_seq_one_letter_code
_entity_poly.pdbx_strand_id
1 'polypeptide(L)'
;MFSNRYIFIYATVLVIVSAAILTLASVGLKPYQDKNIRVEKMQQLLGAVGIQSTPKDAEELFQKYFVEQHAVNAKGEVVASIVNGKQTTGSISPFGLDTKKQLVLYKANDASASLPLYICVKDGKKSYVVPVMGNGLWGPIWGNLAFSEDLNTIVGVNFDHKGETPGLGAEIALPDFQNQFKGKQIFDNDNFTSIKVMKRADKNNPHQVDAVSGGTITSNGVSEMLKNCLQFYIPYFNSLKK
;
A
#
# COMPACT_ATOMS: atom_id res chain seq x y z
N MET A 1 -3.41 31.08 47.35
CA MET A 1 -2.22 30.96 46.49
C MET A 1 -1.60 29.59 46.77
N PHE A 2 -1.55 28.69 45.79
CA PHE A 2 -1.00 27.35 46.02
C PHE A 2 0.50 27.42 46.27
N SER A 3 1.00 26.65 47.24
CA SER A 3 2.45 26.58 47.50
C SER A 3 3.15 25.90 46.33
N ASN A 4 4.34 26.38 45.97
CA ASN A 4 5.18 25.75 44.96
C ASN A 4 5.37 24.24 45.24
N ARG A 5 5.53 23.84 46.51
CA ARG A 5 5.63 22.42 46.90
C ARG A 5 4.40 21.60 46.52
N TYR A 6 3.20 22.16 46.74
CA TYR A 6 1.94 21.51 46.36
C TYR A 6 1.87 21.32 44.84
N ILE A 7 2.22 22.35 44.07
CA ILE A 7 2.22 22.32 42.61
C ILE A 7 3.19 21.25 42.10
N PHE A 8 4.41 21.16 42.64
CA PHE A 8 5.39 20.16 42.24
C PHE A 8 4.94 18.73 42.54
N ILE A 9 4.37 18.47 43.72
CA ILE A 9 3.87 17.14 44.09
C ILE A 9 2.69 16.75 43.21
N TYR A 10 1.71 17.65 43.04
CA TYR A 10 0.55 17.42 42.20
C TYR A 10 0.94 17.09 40.77
N ALA A 11 1.82 17.92 40.17
CA ALA A 11 2.30 17.69 38.81
C ALA A 11 3.05 16.35 38.69
N THR A 12 3.89 16.01 39.66
CA THR A 12 4.64 14.74 39.67
C THR A 12 3.69 13.54 39.70
N VAL A 13 2.72 13.55 40.61
CA VAL A 13 1.72 12.47 40.72
C VAL A 13 0.91 12.36 39.45
N LEU A 14 0.43 13.48 38.91
CA LEU A 14 -0.36 13.51 37.67
C LEU A 14 0.43 12.92 36.49
N VAL A 15 1.71 13.28 36.34
CA VAL A 15 2.58 12.76 35.27
C VAL A 15 2.79 11.27 35.43
N ILE A 16 3.10 10.79 36.64
CA ILE A 16 3.33 9.36 36.90
C ILE A 16 2.06 8.56 36.61
N VAL A 17 0.91 9.00 37.11
CA VAL A 17 -0.37 8.32 36.90
C VAL A 17 -0.75 8.31 35.41
N SER A 18 -0.61 9.45 34.72
CA SER A 18 -0.92 9.54 33.28
C SER A 18 0.01 8.66 32.44
N ALA A 19 1.31 8.66 32.75
CA ALA A 19 2.29 7.82 32.07
C ALA A 19 2.03 6.32 32.30
N ALA A 20 1.67 5.93 33.52
CA ALA A 20 1.34 4.54 33.85
C ALA A 20 0.10 4.06 33.08
N ILE A 21 -0.99 4.85 33.07
CA ILE A 21 -2.21 4.52 32.34
C ILE A 21 -1.93 4.41 30.83
N LEU A 22 -1.22 5.39 30.26
CA LEU A 22 -0.90 5.39 28.83
C LEU A 22 -0.02 4.19 28.44
N THR A 23 0.95 3.84 29.28
CA THR A 23 1.84 2.70 29.03
C THR A 23 1.08 1.38 29.08
N LEU A 24 0.25 1.18 30.10
CA LEU A 24 -0.55 -0.04 30.24
C LEU A 24 -1.53 -0.20 29.07
N ALA A 25 -2.21 0.88 28.67
CA ALA A 25 -3.09 0.86 27.52
C ALA A 25 -2.30 0.57 26.22
N SER A 26 -1.21 1.29 25.97
CA SER A 26 -0.40 1.14 24.76
C SER A 26 0.14 -0.29 24.61
N VAL A 27 0.79 -0.83 25.65
CA VAL A 27 1.39 -2.16 25.62
C VAL A 27 0.33 -3.26 25.56
N GLY A 28 -0.78 -3.12 26.32
CA GLY A 28 -1.86 -4.10 26.34
C GLY A 28 -2.63 -4.20 25.02
N LEU A 29 -2.84 -3.07 24.33
CA LEU A 29 -3.55 -3.03 23.05
C LEU A 29 -2.65 -3.31 21.84
N LYS A 30 -1.33 -3.18 21.95
CA LYS A 30 -0.39 -3.31 20.83
C LYS A 30 -0.54 -4.61 20.03
N PRO A 31 -0.66 -5.80 20.64
CA PRO A 31 -0.82 -7.05 19.89
C PRO A 31 -2.12 -7.09 19.06
N TYR A 32 -3.21 -6.52 19.59
CA TYR A 32 -4.48 -6.43 18.88
C TYR A 32 -4.44 -5.43 17.73
N GLN A 33 -3.76 -4.29 17.91
CA GLN A 33 -3.53 -3.32 16.84
C GLN A 33 -2.69 -3.94 15.72
N ASP A 34 -1.59 -4.61 16.05
CA ASP A 34 -0.71 -5.22 15.06
C ASP A 34 -1.43 -6.34 14.29
N LYS A 35 -2.27 -7.13 14.97
CA LYS A 35 -3.15 -8.10 14.31
C LYS A 35 -4.12 -7.43 13.34
N ASN A 36 -4.79 -6.36 13.76
CA ASN A 36 -5.76 -5.66 12.92
C ASN A 36 -5.10 -5.03 11.68
N ILE A 37 -3.93 -4.38 11.85
CA ILE A 37 -3.15 -3.81 10.74
C ILE A 37 -2.73 -4.91 9.75
N ARG A 38 -2.29 -6.06 10.26
CA ARG A 38 -1.93 -7.21 9.42
C ARG A 38 -3.12 -7.74 8.63
N VAL A 39 -4.26 -7.90 9.28
CA VAL A 39 -5.51 -8.38 8.65
C VAL A 39 -6.00 -7.39 7.60
N GLU A 40 -6.00 -6.09 7.92
CA GLU A 40 -6.36 -5.02 6.99
C GLU A 40 -5.46 -5.02 5.75
N LYS A 41 -4.14 -5.18 5.92
CA LYS A 41 -3.21 -5.32 4.79
C LYS A 41 -3.58 -6.50 3.88
N MET A 42 -3.99 -7.63 4.45
CA MET A 42 -4.46 -8.79 3.68
C MET A 42 -5.78 -8.48 2.95
N GLN A 43 -6.72 -7.80 3.61
CA GLN A 43 -7.97 -7.37 2.98
C GLN A 43 -7.72 -6.43 1.80
N GLN A 44 -6.80 -5.46 1.93
CA GLN A 44 -6.45 -4.53 0.86
C GLN A 44 -5.78 -5.25 -0.33
N LEU A 45 -4.91 -6.23 -0.07
CA LEU A 45 -4.30 -7.06 -1.11
C LEU A 45 -5.35 -7.91 -1.85
N LEU A 46 -6.24 -8.58 -1.11
CA LEU A 46 -7.36 -9.34 -1.66
C LEU A 46 -8.32 -8.44 -2.47
N GLY A 47 -8.59 -7.23 -1.97
CA GLY A 47 -9.43 -6.25 -2.64
C GLY A 47 -8.89 -5.84 -4.01
N ALA A 48 -7.57 -5.68 -4.16
CA ALA A 48 -6.95 -5.31 -5.43
C ALA A 48 -7.14 -6.36 -6.54
N VAL A 49 -7.29 -7.64 -6.17
CA VAL A 49 -7.60 -8.76 -7.08
C VAL A 49 -9.10 -9.10 -7.12
N GLY A 50 -9.94 -8.23 -6.57
CA GLY A 50 -11.40 -8.38 -6.57
C GLY A 50 -11.89 -9.56 -5.72
N ILE A 51 -11.20 -9.88 -4.63
CA ILE A 51 -11.65 -10.84 -3.61
C ILE A 51 -12.12 -10.04 -2.40
N GLN A 52 -13.43 -10.08 -2.12
CA GLN A 52 -13.97 -9.47 -0.91
C GLN A 52 -13.66 -10.36 0.29
N SER A 53 -13.29 -9.74 1.41
CA SER A 53 -12.96 -10.42 2.65
C SER A 53 -13.35 -9.57 3.86
N THR A 54 -13.56 -10.25 4.97
CA THR A 54 -13.82 -9.70 6.29
C THR A 54 -12.59 -9.90 7.19
N PRO A 55 -12.51 -9.22 8.36
CA PRO A 55 -11.42 -9.45 9.29
C PRO A 55 -11.30 -10.91 9.80
N LYS A 56 -12.34 -11.74 9.62
CA LYS A 56 -12.38 -13.13 10.09
C LYS A 56 -11.79 -14.11 9.08
N ASP A 57 -11.97 -13.88 7.78
CA ASP A 57 -11.59 -14.80 6.70
C ASP A 57 -10.42 -14.29 5.84
N ALA A 58 -9.99 -13.03 6.00
CA ALA A 58 -8.92 -12.44 5.19
C ALA A 58 -7.61 -13.24 5.24
N GLU A 59 -7.25 -13.80 6.38
CA GLU A 59 -6.03 -14.60 6.51
C GLU A 59 -6.12 -15.92 5.74
N GLU A 60 -7.26 -16.61 5.83
CA GLU A 60 -7.51 -17.85 5.11
C GLU A 60 -7.52 -17.60 3.59
N LEU A 61 -8.26 -16.58 3.15
CA LEU A 61 -8.33 -16.19 1.74
C LEU A 61 -6.96 -15.74 1.23
N PHE A 62 -6.19 -14.99 2.01
CA PHE A 62 -4.86 -14.58 1.63
C PHE A 62 -3.95 -15.80 1.43
N GLN A 63 -3.92 -16.74 2.37
CA GLN A 63 -3.13 -17.97 2.24
C GLN A 63 -3.56 -18.85 1.06
N LYS A 64 -4.86 -18.84 0.73
CA LYS A 64 -5.42 -19.59 -0.39
C LYS A 64 -4.98 -19.03 -1.75
N TYR A 65 -5.01 -17.71 -1.91
CA TYR A 65 -4.84 -17.06 -3.22
C TYR A 65 -3.44 -16.48 -3.44
N PHE A 66 -2.75 -16.01 -2.40
CA PHE A 66 -1.40 -15.43 -2.50
C PHE A 66 -0.32 -16.48 -2.27
N VAL A 67 0.13 -17.07 -3.37
CA VAL A 67 1.05 -18.21 -3.40
C VAL A 67 2.52 -17.83 -3.28
N GLU A 68 2.90 -16.64 -3.73
CA GLU A 68 4.29 -16.14 -3.64
C GLU A 68 4.33 -14.71 -3.10
N GLN A 69 5.41 -14.40 -2.37
CA GLN A 69 5.71 -13.07 -1.86
C GLN A 69 7.18 -12.81 -2.10
N HIS A 70 7.53 -11.70 -2.75
CA HIS A 70 8.89 -11.32 -3.08
C HIS A 70 9.23 -9.98 -2.44
N ALA A 71 10.47 -9.81 -1.97
CA ALA A 71 11.08 -8.52 -1.77
C ALA A 71 12.00 -8.26 -2.97
N VAL A 72 11.71 -7.21 -3.72
CA VAL A 72 12.47 -6.84 -4.91
C VAL A 72 13.26 -5.56 -4.64
N ASN A 73 14.51 -5.49 -5.09
CA ASN A 73 15.30 -4.26 -4.98
C ASN A 73 15.09 -3.35 -6.20
N ALA A 74 15.68 -2.16 -6.17
CA ALA A 74 15.56 -1.17 -7.26
C ALA A 74 16.17 -1.63 -8.60
N LYS A 75 16.97 -2.69 -8.62
CA LYS A 75 17.52 -3.31 -9.86
C LYS A 75 16.59 -4.39 -10.42
N GLY A 76 15.51 -4.72 -9.72
CA GLY A 76 14.59 -5.78 -10.08
C GLY A 76 15.02 -7.18 -9.65
N GLU A 77 15.99 -7.29 -8.73
CA GLU A 77 16.45 -8.58 -8.20
C GLU A 77 15.58 -8.98 -7.01
N VAL A 78 15.23 -10.27 -6.92
CA VAL A 78 14.50 -10.84 -5.78
C VAL A 78 15.50 -11.09 -4.65
N VAL A 79 15.49 -10.24 -3.62
CA VAL A 79 16.39 -10.34 -2.46
C VAL A 79 15.83 -11.25 -1.36
N ALA A 80 14.52 -11.48 -1.36
CA ALA A 80 13.88 -12.51 -0.55
C ALA A 80 12.58 -13.00 -1.17
N SER A 81 12.23 -14.26 -0.90
CA SER A 81 10.99 -14.85 -1.39
C SER A 81 10.40 -15.85 -0.40
N ILE A 82 9.07 -15.87 -0.37
CA ILE A 82 8.27 -16.87 0.32
C ILE A 82 7.34 -17.50 -0.71
N VAL A 83 7.38 -18.83 -0.83
CA VAL A 83 6.50 -19.60 -1.73
C VAL A 83 5.71 -20.59 -0.90
N ASN A 84 4.38 -20.53 -0.97
CA ASN A 84 3.45 -21.37 -0.20
C ASN A 84 3.78 -21.37 1.31
N GLY A 85 4.09 -20.19 1.85
CA GLY A 85 4.42 -19.99 3.26
C GLY A 85 5.83 -20.42 3.68
N LYS A 86 6.67 -20.92 2.77
CA LYS A 86 8.06 -21.30 3.06
C LYS A 86 9.03 -20.29 2.48
N GLN A 87 9.98 -19.83 3.29
CA GLN A 87 11.08 -18.98 2.82
C GLN A 87 11.94 -19.78 1.83
N THR A 88 12.14 -19.24 0.62
CA THR A 88 12.95 -19.87 -0.43
C THR A 88 14.25 -19.11 -0.67
N THR A 89 14.23 -17.78 -0.57
CA THR A 89 15.40 -16.92 -0.76
C THR A 89 15.49 -15.87 0.34
N GLY A 90 16.71 -15.52 0.78
CA GLY A 90 16.94 -14.45 1.75
C GLY A 90 16.37 -14.74 3.14
N SER A 91 16.50 -13.76 4.05
CA SER A 91 16.07 -13.89 5.45
C SER A 91 15.00 -12.88 5.87
N ILE A 92 14.68 -11.90 5.02
CA ILE A 92 13.65 -10.90 5.31
C ILE A 92 12.26 -11.44 4.91
N SER A 93 11.24 -11.06 5.69
CA SER A 93 9.84 -11.32 5.35
C SER A 93 9.32 -10.20 4.45
N PRO A 94 8.94 -10.50 3.18
CA PRO A 94 8.38 -9.48 2.29
C PRO A 94 7.11 -8.84 2.87
N PHE A 95 6.22 -9.63 3.47
CA PHE A 95 5.02 -9.11 4.12
C PHE A 95 5.34 -8.17 5.30
N GLY A 96 6.46 -8.38 6.00
CA GLY A 96 6.91 -7.54 7.11
C GLY A 96 7.58 -6.23 6.70
N LEU A 97 7.84 -6.00 5.41
CA LEU A 97 8.47 -4.76 4.95
C LEU A 97 7.54 -3.55 5.16
N ASP A 98 8.10 -2.51 5.76
CA ASP A 98 7.48 -1.19 5.88
C ASP A 98 7.72 -0.41 4.58
N THR A 99 6.71 -0.42 3.70
CA THR A 99 6.75 0.27 2.40
C THR A 99 7.15 1.74 2.53
N LYS A 100 6.72 2.44 3.58
CA LYS A 100 7.07 3.85 3.78
C LYS A 100 8.56 4.01 4.01
N LYS A 101 9.14 3.22 4.92
CA LYS A 101 10.59 3.26 5.18
C LYS A 101 11.39 2.90 3.94
N GLN A 102 10.96 1.87 3.21
CA GLN A 102 11.66 1.42 2.01
C GLN A 102 11.63 2.45 0.87
N LEU A 103 10.52 3.18 0.71
CA LEU A 103 10.45 4.29 -0.24
C LEU A 103 11.35 5.48 0.17
N VAL A 104 11.54 5.73 1.47
CA VAL A 104 12.50 6.74 1.94
C VAL A 104 13.93 6.34 1.59
N LEU A 105 14.29 5.07 1.81
CA LEU A 105 15.60 4.52 1.40
C LEU A 105 15.80 4.64 -0.11
N TYR A 106 14.79 4.28 -0.90
CA TYR A 106 14.85 4.41 -2.36
C TYR A 106 15.09 5.85 -2.81
N LYS A 107 14.36 6.83 -2.24
CA LYS A 107 14.56 8.25 -2.53
C LYS A 107 15.94 8.77 -2.13
N ALA A 108 16.56 8.15 -1.12
CA ALA A 108 17.94 8.44 -0.71
C ALA A 108 19.00 7.72 -1.57
N ASN A 109 18.60 7.00 -2.63
CA ASN A 109 19.47 6.14 -3.45
C ASN A 109 20.20 5.06 -2.63
N ASP A 110 19.60 4.60 -1.54
CA ASP A 110 20.17 3.54 -0.72
C ASP A 110 19.94 2.17 -1.39
N ALA A 111 21.02 1.42 -1.60
CA ALA A 111 20.98 0.12 -2.27
C ALA A 111 20.25 -0.98 -1.46
N SER A 112 20.01 -0.77 -0.17
CA SER A 112 19.24 -1.68 0.69
C SER A 112 17.72 -1.57 0.49
N ALA A 113 17.25 -0.56 -0.26
CA ALA A 113 15.84 -0.38 -0.53
C ALA A 113 15.26 -1.60 -1.25
N SER A 114 14.24 -2.20 -0.65
CA SER A 114 13.49 -3.32 -1.21
C SER A 114 12.00 -3.14 -0.97
N LEU A 115 11.19 -3.35 -2.01
CA LEU A 115 9.74 -3.28 -1.91
C LEU A 115 9.10 -4.65 -2.03
N PRO A 116 8.01 -4.92 -1.31
CA PRO A 116 7.32 -6.19 -1.43
C PRO A 116 6.47 -6.24 -2.69
N LEU A 117 6.35 -7.44 -3.25
CA LEU A 117 5.50 -7.79 -4.37
C LEU A 117 4.82 -9.13 -4.03
N TYR A 118 3.56 -9.29 -4.40
CA TYR A 118 2.80 -10.49 -4.08
C TYR A 118 2.24 -11.10 -5.36
N ILE A 119 2.26 -12.43 -5.45
CA ILE A 119 1.73 -13.16 -6.61
C ILE A 119 0.48 -13.89 -6.16
N CYS A 120 -0.63 -13.52 -6.78
CA CYS A 120 -1.95 -14.11 -6.57
C CYS A 120 -2.26 -15.07 -7.71
N VAL A 121 -2.85 -16.22 -7.41
CA VAL A 121 -3.41 -17.14 -8.40
C VAL A 121 -4.89 -17.35 -8.10
N LYS A 122 -5.74 -16.89 -9.02
CA LYS A 122 -7.19 -16.99 -8.92
C LYS A 122 -7.73 -17.57 -10.22
N ASP A 123 -8.49 -18.67 -10.13
CA ASP A 123 -9.09 -19.35 -11.29
C ASP A 123 -8.06 -19.71 -12.37
N GLY A 124 -6.85 -20.12 -11.95
CA GLY A 124 -5.74 -20.46 -12.84
C GLY A 124 -5.00 -19.26 -13.45
N LYS A 125 -5.43 -18.03 -13.20
CA LYS A 125 -4.80 -16.80 -13.71
C LYS A 125 -3.86 -16.22 -12.66
N LYS A 126 -2.63 -15.90 -13.07
CA LYS A 126 -1.64 -15.26 -12.21
C LYS A 126 -1.83 -13.73 -12.25
N SER A 127 -1.66 -13.08 -11.11
CA SER A 127 -1.68 -11.62 -10.98
C SER A 127 -0.58 -11.14 -10.06
N TYR A 128 0.04 -10.02 -10.40
CA TYR A 128 1.16 -9.43 -9.67
C TYR A 128 0.67 -8.19 -8.92
N VAL A 129 0.70 -8.24 -7.60
CA VAL A 129 0.16 -7.19 -6.74
C VAL A 129 1.30 -6.42 -6.09
N VAL A 130 1.34 -5.11 -6.32
CA VAL A 130 2.36 -4.22 -5.77
C VAL A 130 1.73 -3.15 -4.87
N PRO A 131 2.25 -2.93 -3.65
CA PRO A 131 1.85 -1.81 -2.82
C PRO A 131 2.48 -0.50 -3.31
N VAL A 132 1.69 0.55 -3.20
CA VAL A 132 2.05 1.94 -3.54
C VAL A 132 1.71 2.85 -2.37
N MET A 133 2.50 3.91 -2.18
CA MET A 133 2.26 4.90 -1.14
C MET A 133 2.73 6.28 -1.58
N GLY A 134 1.95 7.31 -1.24
CA GLY A 134 2.24 8.69 -1.57
C GLY A 134 1.59 9.65 -0.58
N ASN A 135 1.47 10.91 -1.00
CA ASN A 135 0.91 11.98 -0.17
C ASN A 135 -0.36 12.53 -0.85
N GLY A 136 -1.44 12.62 -0.10
CA GLY A 136 -2.65 13.36 -0.45
C GLY A 136 -2.57 14.80 0.04
N LEU A 137 -3.72 15.42 0.31
CA LEU A 137 -3.78 16.78 0.84
C LEU A 137 -3.42 16.85 2.33
N TRP A 138 -4.04 15.98 3.13
CA TRP A 138 -3.95 16.02 4.60
C TRP A 138 -3.02 14.97 5.17
N GLY A 139 -2.73 13.91 4.41
CA GLY A 139 -1.96 12.80 4.92
C GLY A 139 -1.48 11.82 3.85
N PRO A 140 -0.86 10.71 4.29
CA PRO A 140 -0.48 9.64 3.38
C PRO A 140 -1.71 9.02 2.71
N ILE A 141 -1.55 8.69 1.44
CA ILE A 141 -2.44 7.83 0.67
C ILE A 141 -1.66 6.57 0.29
N TRP A 142 -2.35 5.44 0.18
CA TRP A 142 -1.71 4.18 -0.19
C TRP A 142 -2.67 3.30 -0.96
N GLY A 143 -2.13 2.20 -1.49
CA GLY A 143 -2.94 1.14 -2.04
C GLY A 143 -2.15 -0.01 -2.57
N ASN A 144 -2.85 -0.92 -3.24
CA ASN A 144 -2.30 -2.08 -3.91
C ASN A 144 -2.83 -2.11 -5.34
N LEU A 145 -1.93 -2.32 -6.31
CA LEU A 145 -2.28 -2.47 -7.72
C LEU A 145 -2.01 -3.90 -8.14
N ALA A 146 -3.03 -4.56 -8.71
CA ALA A 146 -2.90 -5.87 -9.30
C ALA A 146 -2.74 -5.75 -10.82
N PHE A 147 -1.69 -6.37 -11.35
CA PHE A 147 -1.42 -6.49 -12.78
C PHE A 147 -1.71 -7.89 -13.26
N SER A 148 -2.11 -8.02 -14.53
CA SER A 148 -2.21 -9.31 -15.20
C SER A 148 -0.82 -9.88 -15.53
N GLU A 149 -0.79 -11.03 -16.19
CA GLU A 149 0.46 -11.72 -16.55
C GLU A 149 1.34 -10.93 -17.53
N ASP A 150 0.76 -9.95 -18.25
CA ASP A 150 1.51 -9.06 -19.15
C ASP A 150 2.31 -7.97 -18.42
N LEU A 151 2.15 -7.85 -17.09
CA LEU A 151 2.80 -6.84 -16.23
C LEU A 151 2.60 -5.40 -16.73
N ASN A 152 1.49 -5.15 -17.42
CA ASN A 152 1.11 -3.87 -17.98
C ASN A 152 -0.34 -3.53 -17.64
N THR A 153 -1.26 -4.47 -17.88
CA THR A 153 -2.70 -4.27 -17.72
C THR A 153 -3.11 -4.44 -16.26
N ILE A 154 -3.80 -3.44 -15.72
CA ILE A 154 -4.31 -3.42 -14.36
C ILE A 154 -5.59 -4.28 -14.26
N VAL A 155 -5.53 -5.30 -13.41
CA VAL A 155 -6.68 -6.16 -13.05
C VAL A 155 -7.60 -5.45 -12.06
N GLY A 156 -7.02 -4.68 -11.15
CA GLY A 156 -7.75 -3.94 -10.13
C GLY A 156 -6.81 -3.22 -9.18
N VAL A 157 -7.41 -2.36 -8.37
CA VAL A 157 -6.71 -1.55 -7.38
C VAL A 157 -7.51 -1.56 -6.09
N ASN A 158 -6.82 -1.31 -4.97
CA ASN A 158 -7.44 -1.00 -3.71
C ASN A 158 -6.68 0.17 -3.09
N PHE A 159 -7.33 1.33 -2.96
CA PHE A 159 -6.74 2.54 -2.39
C PHE A 159 -7.37 2.88 -1.06
N ASP A 160 -6.60 3.58 -0.24
CA ASP A 160 -7.03 4.09 1.05
C ASP A 160 -6.16 5.30 1.44
N HIS A 161 -6.53 5.97 2.51
CA HIS A 161 -5.93 7.23 2.90
C HIS A 161 -5.99 7.48 4.40
N LYS A 162 -5.13 8.37 4.89
CA LYS A 162 -5.21 8.88 6.25
C LYS A 162 -5.78 10.28 6.26
N GLY A 163 -7.08 10.37 6.56
CA GLY A 163 -7.72 11.64 6.91
C GLY A 163 -8.00 12.59 5.75
N GLU A 164 -8.07 12.10 4.50
CA GLU A 164 -8.65 12.88 3.41
C GLU A 164 -10.12 13.19 3.70
N THR A 165 -10.63 14.29 3.14
CA THR A 165 -11.97 14.79 3.45
C THR A 165 -13.05 13.94 2.76
N PRO A 166 -14.05 13.40 3.49
CA PRO A 166 -15.22 12.70 2.92
C PRO A 166 -15.94 13.55 1.87
N GLY A 167 -16.35 12.94 0.75
CA GLY A 167 -16.97 13.64 -0.38
C GLY A 167 -15.99 14.43 -1.26
N LEU A 168 -14.70 14.46 -0.90
CA LEU A 168 -13.60 15.05 -1.68
C LEU A 168 -12.49 13.99 -1.81
N GLY A 169 -11.27 14.26 -1.35
CA GLY A 169 -10.14 13.34 -1.48
C GLY A 169 -10.37 11.91 -0.97
N ALA A 170 -11.27 11.72 -0.01
CA ALA A 170 -11.58 10.38 0.52
C ALA A 170 -12.23 9.43 -0.51
N GLU A 171 -12.82 9.99 -1.58
CA GLU A 171 -13.50 9.20 -2.62
C GLU A 171 -12.54 8.25 -3.36
N ILE A 172 -11.21 8.41 -3.22
CA ILE A 172 -10.25 7.46 -3.78
C ILE A 172 -10.42 6.04 -3.21
N ALA A 173 -10.96 5.93 -1.99
CA ALA A 173 -11.21 4.64 -1.33
C ALA A 173 -12.50 3.95 -1.83
N LEU A 174 -13.32 4.64 -2.65
CA LEU A 174 -14.61 4.12 -3.08
C LEU A 174 -14.53 3.31 -4.39
N PRO A 175 -15.46 2.35 -4.59
CA PRO A 175 -15.49 1.53 -5.79
C PRO A 175 -15.58 2.33 -7.09
N ASP A 176 -16.33 3.45 -7.12
CA ASP A 176 -16.52 4.26 -8.33
C ASP A 176 -15.22 4.87 -8.84
N PHE A 177 -14.30 5.24 -7.94
CA PHE A 177 -12.96 5.69 -8.33
C PHE A 177 -12.07 4.50 -8.72
N GLN A 178 -12.01 3.47 -7.89
CA GLN A 178 -11.09 2.34 -8.08
C GLN A 178 -11.41 1.51 -9.34
N ASN A 179 -12.69 1.35 -9.68
CA ASN A 179 -13.11 0.57 -10.85
C ASN A 179 -12.62 1.17 -12.18
N GLN A 180 -12.31 2.47 -12.23
CA GLN A 180 -11.80 3.13 -13.44
C GLN A 180 -10.42 2.62 -13.87
N PHE A 181 -9.67 2.02 -12.95
CA PHE A 181 -8.32 1.51 -13.21
C PHE A 181 -8.34 0.14 -13.91
N LYS A 182 -9.45 -0.60 -13.87
CA LYS A 182 -9.54 -1.93 -14.50
C LYS A 182 -9.34 -1.82 -16.01
N GLY A 183 -8.41 -2.60 -16.54
CA GLY A 183 -8.05 -2.61 -17.97
C GLY A 183 -7.15 -1.46 -18.41
N LYS A 184 -6.77 -0.54 -17.51
CA LYS A 184 -5.79 0.51 -17.79
C LYS A 184 -4.38 -0.08 -17.86
N GLN A 185 -3.49 0.58 -18.58
CA GLN A 185 -2.13 0.10 -18.86
C GLN A 185 -1.09 1.11 -18.38
N ILE A 186 0.05 0.64 -17.89
CA ILE A 186 1.11 1.50 -17.33
C ILE A 186 2.27 1.77 -18.30
N PHE A 187 2.28 1.07 -19.43
CA PHE A 187 3.22 1.28 -20.54
C PHE A 187 2.47 1.70 -21.80
N ASP A 188 3.01 2.69 -22.50
CA ASP A 188 2.68 2.99 -23.88
C ASP A 188 3.80 2.44 -24.77
N ASN A 189 3.52 1.34 -25.47
CA ASN A 189 4.52 0.47 -26.07
C ASN A 189 5.51 -0.03 -24.99
N ASP A 190 6.78 0.38 -25.06
CA ASP A 190 7.82 0.06 -24.06
C ASP A 190 8.12 1.22 -23.10
N ASN A 191 7.46 2.37 -23.28
CA ASN A 191 7.69 3.54 -22.45
C ASN A 191 6.77 3.50 -21.23
N PHE A 192 7.37 3.52 -20.03
CA PHE A 192 6.61 3.63 -18.79
C PHE A 192 5.95 5.02 -18.68
N THR A 193 4.62 5.05 -18.72
CA THR A 193 3.81 6.29 -18.64
C THR A 193 3.02 6.40 -17.34
N SER A 194 2.82 5.27 -16.62
CA SER A 194 1.94 5.19 -15.44
C SER A 194 0.48 5.55 -15.77
N ILE A 195 -0.35 5.73 -14.74
CA ILE A 195 -1.73 6.22 -14.86
C ILE A 195 -1.82 7.65 -14.35
N LYS A 196 -2.42 8.53 -15.16
CA LYS A 196 -2.71 9.91 -14.81
C LYS A 196 -4.16 10.05 -14.36
N VAL A 197 -4.34 10.55 -13.15
CA VAL A 197 -5.64 10.94 -12.60
C VAL A 197 -5.86 12.41 -12.93
N MET A 198 -6.84 12.72 -13.78
CA MET A 198 -7.03 14.09 -14.28
C MET A 198 -8.48 14.45 -14.50
N LYS A 199 -8.76 15.75 -14.50
CA LYS A 199 -10.10 16.27 -14.79
C LYS A 199 -10.45 15.98 -16.25
N ARG A 200 -11.56 15.27 -16.50
CA ARG A 200 -12.04 14.86 -17.83
C ARG A 200 -11.01 13.97 -18.53
N ALA A 201 -10.78 12.80 -17.97
CA ALA A 201 -9.99 11.77 -18.64
C ALA A 201 -10.68 11.32 -19.93
N ASP A 202 -9.88 11.03 -20.96
CA ASP A 202 -10.41 10.34 -22.13
C ASP A 202 -10.68 8.88 -21.77
N LYS A 203 -11.93 8.45 -21.89
CA LYS A 203 -12.36 7.07 -21.60
C LYS A 203 -11.60 6.04 -22.44
N ASN A 204 -11.22 6.42 -23.67
CA ASN A 204 -10.48 5.55 -24.58
C ASN A 204 -8.97 5.57 -24.32
N ASN A 205 -8.47 6.50 -23.49
CA ASN A 205 -7.07 6.54 -23.15
C ASN A 205 -6.75 5.51 -22.05
N PRO A 206 -5.86 4.53 -22.31
CA PRO A 206 -5.56 3.47 -21.35
C PRO A 206 -4.69 3.94 -20.19
N HIS A 207 -4.19 5.17 -20.21
CA HIS A 207 -3.31 5.76 -19.19
C HIS A 207 -3.99 6.84 -18.36
N GLN A 208 -5.31 7.04 -18.50
CA GLN A 208 -6.04 8.10 -17.82
C GLN A 208 -7.27 7.57 -17.07
N VAL A 209 -7.53 8.17 -15.91
CA VAL A 209 -8.74 8.00 -15.10
C VAL A 209 -9.23 9.35 -14.62
N ASP A 210 -10.54 9.47 -14.40
CA ASP A 210 -11.13 10.72 -13.96
C ASP A 210 -10.72 11.06 -12.53
N ALA A 211 -10.36 12.32 -12.32
CA ALA A 211 -10.10 12.86 -11.00
C ALA A 211 -11.37 12.95 -10.15
N VAL A 212 -11.16 12.87 -8.84
CA VAL A 212 -12.22 13.09 -7.87
C VAL A 212 -12.63 14.57 -7.89
N SER A 213 -13.93 14.83 -8.04
CA SER A 213 -14.47 16.19 -8.05
C SER A 213 -14.18 16.91 -6.73
N GLY A 214 -13.57 18.09 -6.80
CA GLY A 214 -13.14 18.85 -5.61
C GLY A 214 -11.93 18.26 -4.87
N GLY A 215 -11.46 17.05 -5.24
CA GLY A 215 -10.30 16.36 -4.67
C GLY A 215 -9.04 16.45 -5.55
N THR A 216 -8.77 17.60 -6.17
CA THR A 216 -7.68 17.74 -7.16
C THR A 216 -6.30 17.42 -6.57
N ILE A 217 -6.01 17.88 -5.34
CA ILE A 217 -4.70 17.65 -4.70
C ILE A 217 -4.50 16.15 -4.43
N THR A 218 -5.52 15.49 -3.87
CA THR A 218 -5.50 14.03 -3.65
C THR A 218 -5.37 13.27 -4.96
N SER A 219 -6.08 13.68 -6.01
CA SER A 219 -6.02 13.08 -7.34
C SER A 219 -4.62 13.19 -7.96
N ASN A 220 -3.99 14.37 -7.85
CA ASN A 220 -2.60 14.56 -8.25
C ASN A 220 -1.66 13.69 -7.42
N GLY A 221 -1.90 13.59 -6.11
CA GLY A 221 -1.19 12.72 -5.19
C GLY A 221 -1.25 11.25 -5.62
N VAL A 222 -2.42 10.76 -6.05
CA VAL A 222 -2.55 9.39 -6.61
C VAL A 222 -1.70 9.24 -7.87
N SER A 223 -1.77 10.19 -8.82
CA SER A 223 -0.95 10.14 -10.04
C SER A 223 0.54 10.05 -9.73
N GLU A 224 1.02 10.88 -8.80
CA GLU A 224 2.41 10.91 -8.37
C GLU A 224 2.80 9.63 -7.61
N MET A 225 1.93 9.16 -6.71
CA MET A 225 2.10 7.90 -5.98
C MET A 225 2.34 6.74 -6.94
N LEU A 226 1.46 6.60 -7.95
CA LEU A 226 1.55 5.54 -8.95
C LEU A 226 2.85 5.64 -9.72
N LYS A 227 3.15 6.83 -10.28
CA LYS A 227 4.39 7.03 -11.06
C LYS A 227 5.64 6.68 -10.24
N ASN A 228 5.77 7.26 -9.05
CA ASN A 228 6.97 7.13 -8.23
C ASN A 228 7.18 5.70 -7.70
N CYS A 229 6.09 5.03 -7.28
CA CYS A 229 6.20 3.66 -6.76
C CYS A 229 6.38 2.64 -7.89
N LEU A 230 5.61 2.75 -8.97
CA LEU A 230 5.69 1.78 -10.08
C LEU A 230 7.03 1.83 -10.78
N GLN A 231 7.68 3.01 -10.87
CA GLN A 231 9.03 3.15 -11.42
C GLN A 231 10.04 2.20 -10.74
N PHE A 232 9.90 1.94 -9.44
CA PHE A 232 10.75 1.01 -8.71
C PHE A 232 10.63 -0.44 -9.22
N TYR A 233 9.43 -0.86 -9.62
CA TYR A 233 9.17 -2.25 -10.03
C TYR A 233 9.46 -2.50 -11.52
N ILE A 234 9.66 -1.47 -12.34
CA ILE A 234 9.86 -1.61 -13.79
C ILE A 234 11.03 -2.56 -14.14
N PRO A 235 12.21 -2.49 -13.48
CA PRO A 235 13.29 -3.44 -13.77
C PRO A 235 12.91 -4.90 -13.50
N TYR A 236 12.13 -5.15 -12.44
CA TYR A 236 11.58 -6.49 -12.16
C TYR A 236 10.55 -6.91 -13.21
N PHE A 237 9.64 -6.00 -13.61
CA PHE A 237 8.66 -6.32 -14.65
C PHE A 237 9.32 -6.67 -15.98
N ASN A 238 10.37 -5.93 -16.35
CA ASN A 238 11.12 -6.18 -17.58
C ASN A 238 11.97 -7.45 -17.52
N SER A 239 12.38 -7.91 -16.33
CA SER A 239 13.12 -9.17 -16.20
C SER A 239 12.23 -10.40 -16.43
N LEU A 240 10.92 -10.27 -16.18
CA LEU A 240 9.93 -11.33 -16.39
C LEU A 240 9.33 -11.39 -17.80
N LYS A 241 9.42 -10.30 -18.57
CA LYS A 241 8.93 -10.24 -19.97
C LYS A 241 9.90 -10.89 -20.99
N LYS A 242 11.08 -11.32 -20.54
CA LYS A 242 12.12 -11.92 -21.39
C LYS A 242 11.91 -13.41 -21.62
#